data_AF-A0AAV2YT75-F1
#
_entry.id   AF-A0AAV2YT75-F1
#
_cell.length_a   1.000
_cell.length_b   1.000
_cell.length_c   1.000
_cell.angle_alpha   90.00
_cell.angle_beta   90.00
_cell.angle_gamma   90.00
#
_symmetry.space_group_name_H-M   'P 1'
#
loop_
_entity.id
_entity.type
_entity.pdbx_description
1 polymer ?
#
loop_
_entity_poly.entity_id
_entity_poly.type
_entity_poly.pdbx_seq_one_letter_code
_entity_poly.pdbx_strand_id
1 'polypeptide(L)'
;MSLPKPKFAPGTTDPTAFCGIIDGNSALPALAGQSYGGSPDSNTQAYTTAFKQSQYKTLKDLVMAKTKLEPNAKAECGFTVTDGEGQDVPASVEWSHGSGEGFTPSHMGPCEVWCDDERVFQDDNCAKNFPQAPARLPIEAAKCKGKSTLKTIWMALHSSQWQVYINCAKLNDGSPANPSPSSQPSSSPSGNGPSNQPSNVPSVLPVNTTVTGSSPETSPSTVPFTPAPSKTKKCNPKKFPMRQLEA
;
A
#
# COMPACT_ATOMS: atom_id res chain seq x y z
N MET A 1 -14.37 0.37 -1.59
CA MET A 1 -14.01 1.68 -2.17
C MET A 1 -12.82 2.24 -1.40
N SER A 2 -11.95 2.98 -2.08
CA SER A 2 -10.75 3.56 -1.45
C SER A 2 -11.09 4.74 -0.53
N LEU A 3 -10.30 4.91 0.54
CA LEU A 3 -10.38 6.03 1.48
C LEU A 3 -8.99 6.62 1.76
N PRO A 4 -8.81 7.95 1.72
CA PRO A 4 -9.82 8.96 1.35
C PRO A 4 -10.28 8.78 -0.09
N LYS A 5 -11.51 9.18 -0.38
CA LYS A 5 -12.15 8.93 -1.67
C LYS A 5 -11.44 9.72 -2.77
N PRO A 6 -10.86 9.07 -3.79
CA PRO A 6 -10.37 9.77 -4.95
C PRO A 6 -11.54 10.34 -5.76
N LYS A 7 -11.34 11.51 -6.36
CA LYS A 7 -12.23 12.04 -7.39
C LYS A 7 -11.63 11.76 -8.75
N PHE A 8 -12.34 11.03 -9.60
CA PHE A 8 -11.87 10.74 -10.95
C PHE A 8 -12.16 11.89 -11.91
N ALA A 9 -11.25 12.11 -12.86
CA ALA A 9 -11.39 13.12 -13.89
C ALA A 9 -12.64 12.84 -14.75
N PRO A 10 -13.32 13.88 -15.26
CA PRO A 10 -14.43 13.70 -16.20
C PRO A 10 -14.03 12.81 -17.38
N GLY A 11 -14.88 11.85 -17.72
CA GLY A 11 -14.62 10.87 -18.79
C GLY A 11 -13.87 9.61 -18.35
N THR A 12 -13.45 9.50 -17.09
CA THR A 12 -12.94 8.23 -16.55
C THR A 12 -14.10 7.25 -16.41
N THR A 13 -14.08 6.17 -17.19
CA THR A 13 -15.13 5.13 -17.19
C THR A 13 -14.79 3.94 -16.31
N ASP A 14 -13.50 3.71 -16.07
CA ASP A 14 -13.00 2.61 -15.26
C ASP A 14 -12.10 3.16 -14.12
N PRO A 15 -12.57 3.19 -12.87
CA PRO A 15 -11.79 3.64 -11.71
C PRO A 15 -10.70 2.64 -11.29
N THR A 16 -10.64 1.47 -11.91
CA THR A 16 -9.64 0.42 -11.66
C THR A 16 -8.55 0.37 -12.73
N ALA A 17 -8.66 1.15 -13.81
CA ALA A 17 -7.66 1.17 -14.87
C ALA A 17 -6.29 1.66 -14.37
N PHE A 18 -5.21 1.04 -14.88
CA PHE A 18 -3.85 1.54 -14.69
C PHE A 18 -3.65 2.84 -15.48
N CYS A 19 -2.91 3.79 -14.92
CA CYS A 19 -2.70 5.10 -15.52
C CYS A 19 -1.43 5.18 -16.40
N GLY A 20 -0.63 4.10 -16.43
CA GLY A 20 0.52 4.02 -17.31
C GLY A 20 1.28 2.70 -17.20
N ILE A 21 2.27 2.56 -18.08
CA ILE A 21 3.11 1.37 -18.20
C ILE A 21 4.59 1.78 -18.07
N ILE A 22 5.36 0.93 -17.39
CA ILE A 22 6.84 0.98 -17.40
C ILE A 22 7.37 -0.30 -18.05
N ASP A 23 8.26 -0.17 -19.03
CA ASP A 23 9.06 -1.31 -19.50
C ASP A 23 10.13 -1.62 -18.43
N GLY A 24 9.93 -2.72 -17.70
CA GLY A 24 10.78 -3.10 -16.59
C GLY A 24 12.22 -3.36 -16.98
N ASN A 25 12.46 -4.02 -18.11
CA ASN A 25 13.82 -4.34 -18.56
C ASN A 25 14.60 -3.10 -19.01
N SER A 26 13.91 -2.10 -19.55
CA SER A 26 14.50 -0.80 -19.91
C SER A 26 14.71 0.10 -18.69
N ALA A 27 13.74 0.14 -17.76
CA ALA A 27 13.78 1.01 -16.59
C ALA A 27 14.76 0.51 -15.52
N LEU A 28 14.73 -0.79 -15.22
CA LEU A 28 15.59 -1.48 -14.26
C LEU A 28 15.92 -2.88 -14.80
N PRO A 29 16.99 -3.02 -15.60
CA PRO A 29 17.38 -4.32 -16.13
C PRO A 29 17.46 -5.39 -15.03
N ALA A 30 16.83 -6.53 -15.28
CA ALA A 30 16.87 -7.65 -14.34
C ALA A 30 18.32 -8.10 -14.11
N LEU A 31 18.67 -8.40 -12.87
CA LEU A 31 20.01 -8.86 -12.53
C LEU A 31 20.26 -10.27 -13.08
N ALA A 32 21.53 -10.66 -13.16
CA ALA A 32 21.92 -11.98 -13.65
C ALA A 32 21.18 -13.11 -12.90
N GLY A 33 20.52 -13.99 -13.66
CA GLY A 33 19.73 -15.10 -13.12
C GLY A 33 18.31 -14.74 -12.68
N GLN A 34 17.90 -13.48 -12.83
CA GLN A 34 16.53 -13.02 -12.57
C GLN A 34 15.82 -12.62 -13.88
N SER A 35 14.49 -12.53 -13.83
CA SER A 35 13.67 -12.03 -14.94
C SER A 35 12.35 -11.47 -14.43
N TYR A 36 11.66 -10.71 -15.28
CA TYR A 36 10.28 -10.25 -15.06
C TYR A 36 9.25 -11.08 -15.84
N GLY A 37 9.61 -12.31 -16.23
CA GLY A 37 8.75 -13.23 -16.99
C GLY A 37 8.22 -14.41 -16.17
N GLY A 38 8.43 -14.40 -14.85
CA GLY A 38 8.00 -15.45 -13.94
C GLY A 38 6.64 -15.17 -13.31
N SER A 39 6.43 -15.76 -12.13
CA SER A 39 5.25 -15.49 -11.28
C SER A 39 5.26 -14.05 -10.72
N PRO A 40 4.10 -13.51 -10.31
CA PRO A 40 4.04 -12.20 -9.66
C PRO A 40 4.98 -12.06 -8.45
N ASP A 41 5.11 -13.10 -7.62
CA ASP A 41 6.01 -13.09 -6.46
C ASP A 41 7.49 -13.05 -6.91
N SER A 42 7.90 -13.94 -7.82
CA SER A 42 9.29 -13.95 -8.32
C SER A 42 9.67 -12.66 -9.07
N ASN A 43 8.74 -12.07 -9.83
CA ASN A 43 8.96 -10.80 -10.52
C ASN A 43 9.10 -9.66 -9.50
N THR A 44 8.29 -9.67 -8.43
CA THR A 44 8.41 -8.70 -7.34
C THR A 44 9.76 -8.80 -6.65
N GLN A 45 10.24 -10.02 -6.35
CA GLN A 45 11.57 -10.23 -5.79
C GLN A 45 12.70 -9.72 -6.71
N ALA A 46 12.60 -10.01 -8.02
CA ALA A 46 13.55 -9.51 -9.02
C ALA A 46 13.57 -7.97 -9.05
N TYR A 47 12.39 -7.35 -9.07
CA TYR A 47 12.25 -5.90 -9.02
C TYR A 47 12.88 -5.32 -7.75
N THR A 48 12.52 -5.83 -6.57
CA THR A 48 13.04 -5.33 -5.29
C THR A 48 14.56 -5.42 -5.23
N THR A 49 15.15 -6.47 -5.82
CA THR A 49 16.61 -6.62 -5.88
C THR A 49 17.24 -5.59 -6.81
N ALA A 50 16.69 -5.42 -8.03
CA ALA A 50 17.18 -4.44 -9.00
C ALA A 50 16.98 -2.99 -8.53
N PHE A 51 15.83 -2.69 -7.92
CA PHE A 51 15.49 -1.37 -7.40
C PHE A 51 16.47 -0.90 -6.32
N LYS A 52 16.89 -1.80 -5.42
CA LYS A 52 17.91 -1.52 -4.38
C LYS A 52 19.28 -1.16 -4.94
N GLN A 53 19.61 -1.61 -6.15
CA GLN A 53 20.85 -1.26 -6.85
C GLN A 53 20.69 -0.05 -7.78
N SER A 54 19.47 0.47 -7.89
CA SER A 54 19.16 1.57 -8.78
C SER A 54 19.49 2.94 -8.17
N GLN A 55 19.44 3.97 -9.01
CA GLN A 55 19.55 5.36 -8.58
C GLN A 55 18.30 5.87 -7.86
N TYR A 56 17.14 5.24 -8.08
CA TYR A 56 15.87 5.68 -7.51
C TYR A 56 15.81 5.39 -6.01
N LYS A 57 15.28 6.34 -5.25
CA LYS A 57 15.16 6.22 -3.79
C LYS A 57 13.76 5.84 -3.35
N THR A 58 12.77 6.15 -4.17
CA THR A 58 11.36 5.84 -3.92
C THR A 58 10.67 5.29 -5.16
N LEU A 59 9.56 4.56 -4.96
CA LEU A 59 8.72 4.10 -6.07
C LEU A 59 8.20 5.31 -6.84
N LYS A 60 7.79 6.38 -6.14
CA LYS A 60 7.39 7.65 -6.77
C LYS A 60 8.45 8.16 -7.75
N ASP A 61 9.73 8.20 -7.38
CA ASP A 61 10.80 8.70 -8.27
C ASP A 61 10.93 7.86 -9.55
N LEU A 62 10.88 6.53 -9.42
CA LEU A 62 10.92 5.63 -10.56
C LEU A 62 9.71 5.82 -11.47
N VAL A 63 8.51 5.85 -10.88
CA VAL A 63 7.25 6.02 -11.58
C VAL A 63 7.23 7.33 -12.36
N MET A 64 7.58 8.45 -11.71
CA MET A 64 7.61 9.77 -12.35
C MET A 64 8.66 9.85 -13.48
N ALA A 65 9.76 9.11 -13.36
CA ALA A 65 10.83 9.14 -14.36
C ALA A 65 10.60 8.23 -15.57
N LYS A 66 9.84 7.14 -15.42
CA LYS A 66 9.81 6.04 -16.42
C LYS A 66 8.44 5.69 -16.98
N THR A 67 7.37 6.19 -16.38
CA THR A 67 6.02 5.84 -16.82
C THR A 67 5.70 6.45 -18.17
N LYS A 68 5.29 5.60 -19.11
CA LYS A 68 4.52 6.01 -20.28
C LYS A 68 3.05 6.05 -19.88
N LEU A 69 2.48 7.26 -19.86
CA LEU A 69 1.09 7.46 -19.43
C LEU A 69 0.08 6.96 -20.47
N GLU A 70 -1.03 6.44 -19.97
CA GLU A 70 -2.22 6.21 -20.77
C GLU A 70 -2.87 7.53 -21.21
N PRO A 71 -3.64 7.55 -22.31
CA PRO A 71 -4.40 8.73 -22.71
C PRO A 71 -5.25 9.27 -21.56
N ASN A 72 -5.24 10.59 -21.37
CA ASN A 72 -5.98 11.31 -20.32
C ASN A 72 -5.48 11.10 -18.88
N ALA A 73 -4.51 10.22 -18.63
CA ALA A 73 -3.83 10.15 -17.34
C ALA A 73 -2.85 11.32 -17.15
N LYS A 74 -2.60 11.68 -15.90
CA LYS A 74 -1.58 12.67 -15.49
C LYS A 74 -0.50 11.98 -14.66
N ALA A 75 0.74 12.41 -14.83
CA ALA A 75 1.87 11.87 -14.08
C ALA A 75 1.64 11.95 -12.56
N GLU A 76 1.08 13.06 -12.10
CA GLU A 76 0.97 13.33 -10.67
C GLU A 76 -0.14 12.53 -9.97
N CYS A 77 -1.29 12.35 -10.63
CA CYS A 77 -2.50 11.81 -10.02
C CYS A 77 -3.25 10.77 -10.87
N GLY A 78 -2.61 10.19 -11.89
CA GLY A 78 -3.24 9.21 -12.76
C GLY A 78 -4.51 9.75 -13.39
N PHE A 79 -5.63 9.03 -13.23
CA PHE A 79 -6.95 9.46 -13.69
C PHE A 79 -7.74 10.30 -12.67
N THR A 80 -7.12 10.66 -11.55
CA THR A 80 -7.78 11.41 -10.47
C THR A 80 -7.43 12.89 -10.51
N VAL A 81 -8.29 13.70 -9.92
CA VAL A 81 -8.18 15.15 -9.79
C VAL A 81 -8.30 15.53 -8.31
N THR A 82 -7.60 16.59 -7.92
CA THR A 82 -7.58 17.11 -6.54
C THR A 82 -8.45 18.36 -6.39
N ASP A 83 -9.39 18.59 -7.31
CA ASP A 83 -10.36 19.66 -7.26
C ASP A 83 -11.64 19.19 -6.53
N GLY A 84 -12.08 19.92 -5.51
CA GLY A 84 -13.31 19.56 -4.78
C GLY A 84 -13.17 19.72 -3.27
N GLU A 85 -14.02 19.00 -2.54
CA GLU A 85 -14.04 19.00 -1.08
C GLU A 85 -12.84 18.23 -0.53
N GLY A 86 -12.16 18.81 0.46
CA GLY A 86 -11.07 18.13 1.14
C GLY A 86 -11.60 17.09 2.13
N GLN A 87 -10.78 16.10 2.41
CA GLN A 87 -11.08 15.05 3.38
C GLN A 87 -10.07 15.08 4.51
N ASP A 88 -10.49 14.66 5.69
CA ASP A 88 -9.56 14.56 6.81
C ASP A 88 -8.55 13.42 6.59
N VAL A 89 -7.38 13.55 7.20
CA VAL A 89 -6.34 12.51 7.15
C VAL A 89 -6.82 11.30 7.95
N PRO A 90 -6.91 10.11 7.32
CA PRO A 90 -7.33 8.90 8.02
C PRO A 90 -6.16 8.29 8.82
N ALA A 91 -6.47 7.44 9.79
CA ALA A 91 -5.43 6.65 10.48
C ALA A 91 -4.80 5.59 9.54
N SER A 92 -5.58 5.08 8.59
CA SER A 92 -5.13 4.15 7.56
C SER A 92 -5.74 4.52 6.21
N VAL A 93 -4.95 4.42 5.15
CA VAL A 93 -5.48 4.52 3.78
C VAL A 93 -6.11 3.19 3.41
N GLU A 94 -7.32 3.24 2.87
CA GLU A 94 -7.97 2.07 2.28
C GLU A 94 -7.78 2.07 0.77
N TRP A 95 -7.24 0.99 0.22
CA TRP A 95 -7.13 0.77 -1.23
C TRP A 95 -8.14 -0.27 -1.71
N SER A 96 -8.91 0.09 -2.74
CA SER A 96 -9.89 -0.77 -3.38
C SER A 96 -9.66 -0.76 -4.88
N HIS A 97 -9.55 -1.95 -5.46
CA HIS A 97 -9.40 -2.18 -6.90
C HIS A 97 -10.70 -2.76 -7.49
N GLY A 98 -11.84 -2.20 -7.08
CA GLY A 98 -13.16 -2.73 -7.42
C GLY A 98 -13.92 -3.28 -6.21
N SER A 99 -15.14 -3.76 -6.47
CA SER A 99 -16.03 -4.29 -5.43
C SER A 99 -15.47 -5.59 -4.87
N GLY A 100 -15.14 -5.60 -3.57
CA GLY A 100 -14.60 -6.78 -2.90
C GLY A 100 -13.13 -7.10 -3.24
N GLU A 101 -12.42 -6.20 -3.91
CA GLU A 101 -11.01 -6.39 -4.27
C GLU A 101 -10.11 -5.26 -3.74
N GLY A 102 -8.98 -5.63 -3.14
CA GLY A 102 -7.91 -4.74 -2.70
C GLY A 102 -6.71 -4.84 -3.64
N PHE A 103 -5.50 -4.98 -3.08
CA PHE A 103 -4.37 -5.43 -3.89
C PHE A 103 -4.52 -6.92 -4.19
N THR A 104 -4.33 -7.31 -5.45
CA THR A 104 -4.67 -8.67 -5.90
C THR A 104 -3.43 -9.55 -6.06
N PRO A 105 -3.43 -10.84 -5.64
CA PRO A 105 -2.26 -11.71 -5.71
C PRO A 105 -1.72 -11.94 -7.13
N SER A 106 -2.55 -11.73 -8.16
CA SER A 106 -2.12 -11.79 -9.55
C SER A 106 -1.31 -10.56 -9.97
N HIS A 107 -1.35 -9.46 -9.22
CA HIS A 107 -0.71 -8.17 -9.51
C HIS A 107 0.22 -7.73 -8.36
N MET A 108 1.04 -8.64 -7.85
CA MET A 108 2.01 -8.31 -6.79
C MET A 108 2.97 -7.20 -7.21
N GLY A 109 3.40 -6.42 -6.21
CA GLY A 109 4.37 -5.36 -6.38
C GLY A 109 4.30 -4.28 -5.31
N PRO A 110 5.22 -3.31 -5.37
CA PRO A 110 5.39 -2.31 -4.33
C PRO A 110 4.25 -1.29 -4.34
N CYS A 111 4.02 -0.67 -3.19
CA CYS A 111 3.18 0.51 -3.10
C CYS A 111 3.72 1.54 -2.10
N GLU A 112 3.33 2.80 -2.30
CA GLU A 112 3.66 3.92 -1.42
C GLU A 112 2.44 4.81 -1.20
N VAL A 113 2.39 5.46 -0.04
CA VAL A 113 1.45 6.56 0.22
C VAL A 113 2.24 7.82 0.56
N TRP A 114 1.78 8.94 0.03
CA TRP A 114 2.38 10.25 0.16
C TRP A 114 1.33 11.29 0.57
N CYS A 115 1.74 12.24 1.39
CA CYS A 115 1.02 13.48 1.64
C CYS A 115 1.86 14.65 1.07
N ASP A 116 1.38 15.23 -0.03
CA ASP A 116 2.16 16.05 -0.96
C ASP A 116 3.53 15.40 -1.27
N ASP A 117 4.63 16.04 -0.88
CA ASP A 117 6.00 15.56 -1.10
C ASP A 117 6.55 14.66 0.01
N GLU A 118 5.75 14.33 1.02
CA GLU A 118 6.20 13.57 2.19
C GLU A 118 5.66 12.13 2.15
N ARG A 119 6.57 11.14 2.14
CA ARG A 119 6.19 9.73 2.15
C ARG A 119 5.75 9.32 3.56
N VAL A 120 4.55 8.76 3.66
CA VAL A 120 3.92 8.36 4.93
C VAL A 120 3.68 6.86 5.05
N PHE A 121 3.93 6.11 3.97
CA PHE A 121 3.94 4.64 3.96
C PHE A 121 4.71 4.11 2.75
N GLN A 122 5.34 2.95 2.89
CA GLN A 122 5.87 2.14 1.79
C GLN A 122 5.78 0.65 2.14
N ASP A 123 5.66 -0.20 1.13
CA ASP A 123 5.86 -1.64 1.26
C ASP A 123 6.32 -2.24 -0.09
N ASP A 124 7.20 -3.25 -0.03
CA ASP A 124 7.80 -3.87 -1.22
C ASP A 124 6.81 -4.79 -1.97
N ASN A 125 5.73 -5.27 -1.33
CA ASN A 125 4.70 -6.13 -1.91
C ASN A 125 3.34 -6.00 -1.21
N CYS A 126 2.55 -4.99 -1.58
CA CYS A 126 1.29 -4.67 -0.90
C CYS A 126 0.21 -5.74 -1.10
N ALA A 127 0.18 -6.43 -2.24
CA ALA A 127 -0.74 -7.56 -2.47
C ALA A 127 -0.49 -8.74 -1.53
N LYS A 128 0.77 -8.93 -1.10
CA LYS A 128 1.14 -10.00 -0.17
C LYS A 128 0.90 -9.61 1.28
N ASN A 129 1.27 -8.38 1.65
CA ASN A 129 1.27 -7.94 3.05
C ASN A 129 -0.07 -7.34 3.50
N PHE A 130 -0.89 -6.86 2.57
CA PHE A 130 -2.21 -6.26 2.83
C PHE A 130 -3.30 -6.91 1.94
N PRO A 131 -3.58 -8.21 2.10
CA PRO A 131 -4.47 -8.97 1.21
C PRO A 131 -5.96 -8.68 1.46
N GLN A 132 -6.30 -7.78 2.37
CA GLN A 132 -7.69 -7.47 2.68
C GLN A 132 -8.34 -6.67 1.54
N ALA A 133 -9.67 -6.68 1.49
CA ALA A 133 -10.45 -5.89 0.53
C ALA A 133 -11.52 -5.05 1.28
N PRO A 134 -11.38 -3.71 1.33
CA PRO A 134 -10.23 -2.95 0.86
C PRO A 134 -8.95 -3.26 1.67
N ALA A 135 -7.79 -3.07 1.05
CA ALA A 135 -6.51 -3.20 1.74
C ALA A 135 -6.33 -2.01 2.68
N ARG A 136 -5.81 -2.24 3.89
CA ARG A 136 -5.63 -1.17 4.90
C ARG A 136 -4.16 -0.89 5.13
N LEU A 137 -3.69 0.24 4.62
CA LEU A 137 -2.30 0.69 4.72
C LEU A 137 -2.15 1.62 5.94
N PRO A 138 -1.40 1.23 6.98
CA PRO A 138 -1.13 2.11 8.11
C PRO A 138 -0.25 3.26 7.64
N ILE A 139 -0.62 4.51 7.94
CA ILE A 139 0.17 5.68 7.54
C ILE A 139 0.70 6.44 8.75
N GLU A 140 1.82 7.12 8.57
CA GLU A 140 2.34 8.11 9.52
C GLU A 140 1.52 9.42 9.44
N ALA A 141 0.24 9.39 9.85
CA ALA A 141 -0.73 10.47 9.64
C ALA A 141 -0.27 11.86 10.11
N ALA A 142 0.58 11.93 11.16
CA ALA A 142 1.14 13.19 11.65
C ALA A 142 1.96 13.96 10.59
N LYS A 143 2.62 13.23 9.67
CA LYS A 143 3.37 13.81 8.55
C LYS A 143 2.47 14.49 7.50
N CYS A 144 1.17 14.19 7.52
CA CYS A 144 0.21 14.81 6.62
C CYS A 144 -0.28 16.17 7.10
N LYS A 145 0.08 16.65 8.31
CA LYS A 145 -0.38 17.94 8.81
C LYS A 145 0.05 19.09 7.91
N GLY A 146 -0.90 19.95 7.53
CA GLY A 146 -0.68 21.08 6.62
C GLY A 146 -0.55 20.70 5.15
N LYS A 147 -0.79 19.43 4.79
CA LYS A 147 -0.68 18.92 3.42
C LYS A 147 -2.02 18.94 2.70
N SER A 148 -1.99 19.08 1.39
CA SER A 148 -3.20 19.30 0.58
C SER A 148 -3.69 18.06 -0.17
N THR A 149 -2.82 17.10 -0.41
CA THR A 149 -3.08 15.95 -1.27
C THR A 149 -2.55 14.68 -0.65
N LEU A 150 -3.38 13.64 -0.59
CA LEU A 150 -2.94 12.26 -0.36
C LEU A 150 -2.81 11.56 -1.70
N LYS A 151 -1.67 10.91 -1.94
CA LYS A 151 -1.41 10.11 -3.14
C LYS A 151 -1.06 8.68 -2.76
N THR A 152 -1.73 7.72 -3.37
CA THR A 152 -1.37 6.30 -3.31
C THR A 152 -0.83 5.86 -4.66
N ILE A 153 0.34 5.23 -4.66
CA ILE A 153 1.00 4.67 -5.85
C ILE A 153 1.13 3.17 -5.65
N TRP A 154 0.69 2.37 -6.62
CA TRP A 154 0.92 0.93 -6.68
C TRP A 154 1.44 0.56 -8.06
N MET A 155 2.43 -0.34 -8.10
CA MET A 155 2.97 -0.85 -9.35
C MET A 155 2.85 -2.38 -9.38
N ALA A 156 2.10 -2.90 -10.35
CA ALA A 156 1.90 -4.32 -10.53
C ALA A 156 2.98 -4.91 -11.45
N LEU A 157 3.61 -5.99 -10.99
CA LEU A 157 4.80 -6.60 -11.59
C LEU A 157 4.53 -7.99 -12.18
N HIS A 158 3.28 -8.27 -12.54
CA HIS A 158 2.86 -9.59 -13.05
C HIS A 158 3.45 -9.94 -14.43
N SER A 159 4.01 -8.96 -15.14
CA SER A 159 4.76 -9.13 -16.39
C SER A 159 5.96 -8.19 -16.45
N SER A 160 6.72 -8.21 -17.55
CA SER A 160 7.81 -7.25 -17.79
C SER A 160 7.33 -5.85 -18.15
N GLN A 161 6.04 -5.69 -18.50
CA GLN A 161 5.39 -4.39 -18.63
C GLN A 161 4.63 -4.12 -17.34
N TRP A 162 5.19 -3.27 -16.49
CA TRP A 162 4.63 -2.96 -15.18
C TRP A 162 3.50 -1.98 -15.31
N GLN A 163 2.37 -2.29 -14.68
CA GLN A 163 1.21 -1.40 -14.66
C GLN A 163 1.29 -0.48 -13.45
N VAL A 164 1.11 0.81 -13.68
CA VAL A 164 1.17 1.85 -12.66
C VAL A 164 -0.24 2.32 -12.32
N TYR A 165 -0.56 2.34 -11.04
CA TYR A 165 -1.82 2.86 -10.49
C TYR A 165 -1.51 4.02 -9.57
N ILE A 166 -2.12 5.18 -9.82
CA ILE A 166 -1.99 6.37 -8.98
C ILE A 166 -3.38 6.91 -8.72
N ASN A 167 -3.73 7.05 -7.43
CA ASN A 167 -4.93 7.71 -6.99
C ASN A 167 -4.59 8.84 -6.00
N CYS A 168 -5.13 10.02 -6.26
CA CYS A 168 -5.05 11.18 -5.39
C CYS A 168 -6.41 11.48 -4.75
N ALA A 169 -6.36 11.99 -3.52
CA ALA A 169 -7.50 12.59 -2.83
C ALA A 169 -7.08 13.92 -2.22
N LYS A 170 -7.96 14.90 -2.26
CA LYS A 170 -7.75 16.21 -1.60
C LYS A 170 -7.91 16.07 -0.09
N LEU A 171 -7.05 16.72 0.67
CA LEU A 171 -7.06 16.78 2.13
C LEU A 171 -7.53 18.16 2.66
N ASN A 172 -8.11 18.19 3.86
CA ASN A 172 -8.46 19.40 4.61
C ASN A 172 -7.25 19.98 5.34
N ASP A 173 -6.30 20.56 4.59
CA ASP A 173 -5.02 21.06 5.10
C ASP A 173 -4.31 20.04 6.01
N GLY A 174 -4.49 18.74 5.73
CA GLY A 174 -3.85 17.69 6.49
C GLY A 174 -4.38 17.48 7.90
N SER A 175 -5.55 18.02 8.21
CA SER A 175 -6.14 17.89 9.54
C SER A 175 -6.54 16.43 9.78
N PRO A 176 -6.21 15.83 10.94
CA PRO A 176 -6.66 14.49 11.28
C PRO A 176 -8.18 14.47 11.43
N ALA A 177 -8.79 13.32 11.12
CA ALA A 177 -10.23 13.17 11.30
C ALA A 177 -10.59 13.37 12.77
N ASN A 178 -11.54 14.28 13.03
CA ASN A 178 -12.12 14.36 14.36
C ASN A 178 -12.86 13.05 14.63
N PRO A 179 -12.73 12.44 15.83
CA PRO A 179 -13.54 11.28 16.17
C PRO A 179 -15.01 11.71 16.12
N SER A 180 -15.73 11.25 15.10
CA SER A 180 -17.16 11.50 14.98
C SER A 180 -17.84 10.85 16.19
N PRO A 181 -18.71 11.55 16.94
CA PRO A 181 -19.45 10.92 18.02
C PRO A 181 -20.33 9.81 17.41
N SER A 182 -20.09 8.57 17.83
CA SER A 182 -20.97 7.44 17.53
C SER A 182 -22.40 7.87 17.85
N SER A 183 -23.28 7.84 16.85
CA SER A 183 -24.68 8.23 17.00
C SER A 183 -25.39 7.20 17.91
N GLN A 184 -25.35 7.44 19.21
CA GLN A 184 -26.24 6.80 20.16
C GLN A 184 -27.63 7.44 19.99
N PRO A 185 -28.74 6.67 19.99
CA PRO A 185 -30.08 7.24 19.78
C PRO A 185 -30.41 8.24 20.89
N SER A 186 -30.63 9.50 20.49
CA SER A 186 -31.09 10.58 21.36
C SER A 186 -32.59 10.42 21.63
N SER A 187 -32.97 10.12 22.86
CA SER A 187 -34.31 10.38 23.38
C SER A 187 -34.33 11.81 23.95
N SER A 188 -34.95 12.74 23.21
CA SER A 188 -35.10 14.14 23.61
C SER A 188 -35.99 14.33 24.86
N PRO A 189 -35.81 15.44 25.61
CA PRO A 189 -36.38 15.65 26.94
C PRO A 189 -37.65 16.51 26.92
N SER A 190 -38.47 16.40 27.96
CA SER A 190 -39.47 17.41 28.34
C SER A 190 -39.23 17.80 29.80
N GLY A 191 -39.09 19.10 30.04
CA GLY A 191 -38.62 19.66 31.32
C GLY A 191 -39.72 20.09 32.28
N ASN A 192 -39.30 20.50 33.49
CA ASN A 192 -39.59 21.79 34.14
C ASN A 192 -39.33 21.72 35.65
N GLY A 193 -38.59 22.72 36.17
CA GLY A 193 -38.83 23.29 37.51
C GLY A 193 -37.79 22.98 38.62
N PRO A 194 -37.50 23.93 39.54
CA PRO A 194 -36.22 24.04 40.25
C PRO A 194 -36.28 23.72 41.76
N SER A 195 -35.13 23.37 42.39
CA SER A 195 -34.91 23.60 43.83
C SER A 195 -33.43 23.50 44.25
N ASN A 196 -33.10 24.19 45.34
CA ASN A 196 -31.81 24.58 45.88
C ASN A 196 -31.05 23.52 46.72
N GLN A 197 -29.70 23.56 46.63
CA GLN A 197 -28.66 23.33 47.68
C GLN A 197 -28.43 21.90 48.28
N PRO A 198 -27.30 21.64 49.01
CA PRO A 198 -25.91 21.39 48.55
C PRO A 198 -25.30 20.04 48.99
N SER A 199 -24.02 19.84 48.61
CA SER A 199 -22.96 19.08 49.30
C SER A 199 -22.94 17.55 49.19
N ASN A 200 -21.89 16.99 48.57
CA ASN A 200 -20.76 16.40 49.31
C ASN A 200 -19.68 15.84 48.36
N VAL A 201 -18.44 16.22 48.66
CA VAL A 201 -17.18 15.61 48.17
C VAL A 201 -16.95 14.31 48.96
N PRO A 202 -16.35 13.27 48.37
CA PRO A 202 -14.99 12.95 48.83
C PRO A 202 -13.99 12.66 47.68
N SER A 203 -12.82 13.27 47.84
CA SER A 203 -11.55 12.94 47.23
C SER A 203 -11.09 11.53 47.66
N VAL A 204 -10.52 10.75 46.74
CA VAL A 204 -9.66 9.60 47.09
C VAL A 204 -8.40 9.61 46.22
N LEU A 205 -7.27 9.49 46.92
CA LEU A 205 -5.87 9.55 46.51
C LEU A 205 -5.42 8.35 45.63
N PRO A 206 -4.27 8.47 44.95
CA PRO A 206 -3.70 7.42 44.09
C PRO A 206 -2.99 6.33 44.90
N VAL A 207 -3.23 5.06 44.55
CA VAL A 207 -2.46 3.91 45.08
C VAL A 207 -1.27 3.64 44.17
N ASN A 208 -0.09 3.82 44.75
CA ASN A 208 1.20 3.39 44.23
C ASN A 208 1.48 1.98 44.77
N THR A 209 1.75 1.00 43.91
CA THR A 209 2.24 -0.34 44.34
C THR A 209 3.44 -0.73 43.50
N THR A 210 4.63 -0.55 44.07
CA THR A 210 5.82 -1.36 43.81
C THR A 210 5.60 -2.75 44.44
N VAL A 211 6.07 -3.84 43.83
CA VAL A 211 7.30 -4.59 44.17
C VAL A 211 7.37 -5.87 43.31
N THR A 212 8.60 -6.24 42.96
CA THR A 212 9.17 -7.60 42.80
C THR A 212 9.05 -8.31 41.46
N GLY A 213 10.23 -8.57 40.90
CA GLY A 213 10.41 -9.41 39.73
C GLY A 213 10.47 -10.89 40.04
N SER A 214 10.39 -11.66 38.95
CA SER A 214 10.96 -12.98 38.81
C SER A 214 11.20 -13.22 37.32
N SER A 215 12.46 -13.50 37.00
CA SER A 215 12.88 -14.19 35.78
C SER A 215 12.34 -15.63 35.84
N PRO A 216 12.08 -16.27 34.68
CA PRO A 216 13.11 -17.21 34.25
C PRO A 216 13.40 -17.19 32.74
N GLU A 217 14.69 -17.36 32.51
CA GLU A 217 15.39 -17.80 31.31
C GLU A 217 14.79 -19.09 30.71
N THR A 218 14.64 -19.14 29.38
CA THR A 218 14.68 -20.41 28.64
C THR A 218 15.27 -20.20 27.24
N SER A 219 16.24 -21.06 26.95
CA SER A 219 17.17 -21.06 25.82
C SER A 219 16.51 -21.33 24.45
N PRO A 220 17.15 -20.93 23.33
CA PRO A 220 16.65 -21.19 21.98
C PRO A 220 16.89 -22.63 21.52
N SER A 221 15.84 -23.27 21.01
CA SER A 221 15.91 -24.61 20.42
C SER A 221 16.57 -24.55 19.04
N THR A 222 17.71 -25.25 18.91
CA THR A 222 18.54 -25.32 17.71
C THR A 222 18.08 -26.53 16.88
N VAL A 223 17.58 -26.30 15.67
CA VAL A 223 17.32 -27.37 14.70
C VAL A 223 18.60 -27.68 13.91
N PRO A 224 19.04 -28.95 13.82
CA PRO A 224 20.24 -29.30 13.07
C PRO A 224 19.99 -29.28 11.55
N PHE A 225 20.83 -28.51 10.84
CA PHE A 225 20.99 -28.58 9.39
C PHE A 225 21.75 -29.85 9.00
N THR A 226 21.17 -30.64 8.10
CA THR A 226 21.86 -31.75 7.42
C THR A 226 22.33 -31.26 6.04
N PRO A 227 23.64 -31.35 5.68
CA PRO A 227 24.09 -31.02 4.34
C PRO A 227 24.25 -32.26 3.42
N ALA A 228 24.00 -32.01 2.12
CA ALA A 228 24.56 -32.64 0.91
C ALA A 228 24.01 -34.04 0.47
N PRO A 229 24.03 -34.40 -0.85
CA PRO A 229 25.01 -33.98 -1.85
C PRO A 229 24.51 -33.53 -3.24
N SER A 230 25.35 -32.69 -3.85
CA SER A 230 25.38 -32.37 -5.28
C SER A 230 26.13 -33.46 -6.05
N LYS A 231 25.52 -34.02 -7.11
CA LYS A 231 26.22 -34.62 -8.27
C LYS A 231 25.39 -34.43 -9.55
N THR A 232 25.83 -33.48 -10.36
CA THR A 232 25.89 -33.48 -11.84
C THR A 232 25.20 -34.63 -12.61
N LYS A 233 24.23 -34.28 -13.46
CA LYS A 233 24.15 -34.82 -14.84
C LYS A 233 23.67 -33.72 -15.81
N LYS A 234 24.54 -33.40 -16.78
CA LYS A 234 24.19 -32.64 -17.98
C LYS A 234 23.11 -33.40 -18.75
N CYS A 235 21.93 -32.81 -18.94
CA CYS A 235 21.00 -33.26 -19.98
C CYS A 235 21.47 -32.71 -21.32
N ASN A 236 21.87 -33.60 -22.22
CA ASN A 236 22.17 -33.28 -23.61
C ASN A 236 20.85 -33.15 -24.38
N PRO A 237 20.58 -32.07 -25.14
CA PRO A 237 19.35 -31.99 -25.91
C PRO A 237 19.39 -32.98 -27.08
N LYS A 238 18.41 -33.89 -27.13
CA LYS A 238 18.13 -34.70 -28.31
C LYS A 238 17.65 -33.77 -29.44
N LYS A 239 18.34 -33.79 -30.58
CA LYS A 239 17.87 -33.19 -31.83
C LYS A 239 16.53 -33.83 -32.21
N PHE A 240 15.46 -33.04 -32.23
CA PHE A 240 14.25 -33.39 -32.97
C PHE A 240 14.47 -33.05 -34.45
N PRO A 241 14.18 -33.96 -35.40
CA PRO A 241 14.20 -33.61 -36.81
C PRO A 241 13.03 -32.66 -37.12
N MET A 242 13.36 -31.53 -37.75
CA MET A 242 12.42 -30.62 -38.41
C MET A 242 11.55 -31.42 -39.36
N ARG A 243 10.22 -31.38 -39.15
CA ARG A 243 9.27 -31.85 -40.15
C ARG A 243 9.10 -30.73 -41.17
N GLN A 244 9.49 -31.01 -42.41
CA GLN A 244 9.20 -30.13 -43.55
C GLN A 244 7.69 -29.91 -43.65
N LEU A 245 7.29 -28.64 -43.75
CA LEU A 245 5.99 -28.26 -44.30
C LEU A 245 6.13 -28.37 -45.82
N GLU A 246 5.38 -29.30 -46.42
CA GLU A 246 5.10 -29.28 -47.85
C GLU A 246 3.73 -28.63 -48.08
N ALA A 247 3.73 -27.67 -49.01
CA ALA A 247 2.66 -27.07 -49.82
C ALA A 247 1.29 -26.76 -49.18
#